data_AF-A0A1E3JX76-F1
#
_entry.id   AF-A0A1E3JX76-F1
#
_cell.length_a   1.000
_cell.length_b   1.000
_cell.length_c   1.000
_cell.angle_alpha   90.00
_cell.angle_beta   90.00
_cell.angle_gamma   90.00
#
_symmetry.space_group_name_H-M   'P 1'
#
loop_
_entity.id
_entity.type
_entity.pdbx_description
1 polymer ?
#
loop_
_entity_poly.entity_id
_entity_poly.type
_entity_poly.pdbx_seq_one_letter_code
_entity_poly.pdbx_strand_id
1 'polypeptide(L)'
;MDKQEGTIRHRKPPKAQADGAEDGAEDGAEDGAHGAQDAPDKAFDQATWGKTASGAVFRVPETHSFVHTLLTTTHRSSLTRLTLFSLLAQPLLFYLFRNHHTTRSLFFLLYFAFWRGCYDWGFAWVLRKQSEKKWIVKLLRNWGWLDVNSDQGGEEGRAWAKWWKRELEMKMDEGYGWEAVPQEFNAWLMFRQLVDVVLLNDFVAYTCFAWSHLHFPANHSVAMHILRWTLGLSLILFNLWVKIDAHRVVKDYAWYWGDAFWMMVMQHDLVFDGVYEIAPHPMYSVGYAGYYGLSMLVGSYTVLFVSIAAHAAQFAFLLWFENP
;
A
#
# COMPACT_ATOMS: atom_id res chain seq x y z
N MET A 1 12.41 -22.88 27.74
CA MET A 1 13.10 -22.36 26.54
C MET A 1 12.03 -21.63 25.75
N ASP A 2 11.90 -20.34 26.04
CA ASP A 2 10.77 -19.50 25.64
C ASP A 2 10.80 -19.10 24.17
N LYS A 3 9.60 -19.00 23.61
CA LYS A 3 9.28 -18.51 22.27
C LYS A 3 9.57 -17.01 22.18
N GLN A 4 10.32 -16.59 21.15
CA GLN A 4 10.42 -15.19 20.74
C GLN A 4 9.23 -14.84 19.84
N GLU A 5 8.35 -13.96 20.33
CA GLU A 5 7.34 -13.27 19.53
C GLU A 5 8.01 -12.11 18.77
N GLY A 6 7.86 -12.11 17.44
CA GLY A 6 8.35 -11.04 16.56
C GLY A 6 7.59 -9.75 16.84
N THR A 7 8.29 -8.75 17.37
CA THR A 7 7.70 -7.49 17.80
C THR A 7 7.94 -6.41 16.76
N ILE A 8 6.85 -5.80 16.28
CA ILE A 8 6.86 -4.50 15.60
C ILE A 8 7.55 -3.48 16.52
N ARG A 9 8.44 -2.64 15.97
CA ARG A 9 9.28 -1.70 16.74
C ARG A 9 8.45 -0.68 17.52
N HIS A 10 8.13 -0.99 18.77
CA HIS A 10 7.61 -0.01 19.74
C HIS A 10 8.76 0.76 20.38
N ARG A 11 8.81 2.09 20.18
CA ARG A 11 9.57 3.00 21.05
C ARG A 11 8.62 3.53 22.13
N LYS A 12 8.89 3.19 23.40
CA LYS A 12 8.17 3.75 24.55
C LYS A 12 8.32 5.28 24.61
N PRO A 13 7.25 6.05 24.87
CA PRO A 13 7.37 7.47 25.23
C PRO A 13 7.91 7.63 26.67
N PRO A 14 8.52 8.79 27.01
CA PRO A 14 9.05 9.03 28.36
C PRO A 14 7.90 9.18 29.36
N LYS A 15 8.06 8.60 30.56
CA LYS A 15 7.18 8.84 31.70
C LYS A 15 7.27 10.30 32.13
N ALA A 16 6.18 11.05 32.04
CA ALA A 16 6.02 12.29 32.79
C ALA A 16 5.72 11.95 34.25
N GLN A 17 6.53 12.48 35.16
CA GLN A 17 6.30 12.47 36.61
C GLN A 17 5.10 13.36 36.91
N ALA A 18 4.08 12.79 37.56
CA ALA A 18 2.98 13.53 38.14
C ALA A 18 3.37 13.89 39.58
N ASP A 19 3.64 15.16 39.85
CA ASP A 19 3.59 15.72 41.20
C ASP A 19 2.17 16.25 41.41
N GLY A 20 1.49 15.68 42.40
CA GLY A 20 0.15 16.07 42.81
C GLY A 20 0.19 17.26 43.78
N ALA A 21 -0.77 18.16 43.60
CA ALA A 21 -1.25 19.06 44.64
C ALA A 21 -2.78 19.09 44.56
N GLU A 22 -3.42 18.57 45.60
CA GLU A 22 -4.85 18.71 45.90
C GLU A 22 -5.11 20.14 46.40
N ASP A 23 -6.24 20.74 46.02
CA ASP A 23 -7.31 21.18 46.94
C ASP A 23 -8.26 22.21 46.29
N GLY A 24 -9.56 22.07 46.61
CA GLY A 24 -10.49 23.21 46.69
C GLY A 24 -11.68 23.19 45.73
N ALA A 25 -12.80 22.62 46.20
CA ALA A 25 -14.14 22.84 45.66
C ALA A 25 -14.72 24.19 46.14
N GLU A 26 -15.56 24.85 45.32
CA GLU A 26 -16.90 25.34 45.69
C GLU A 26 -17.56 26.17 44.55
N ASP A 27 -18.80 25.76 44.24
CA ASP A 27 -20.03 26.46 43.82
C ASP A 27 -20.04 27.82 43.09
N GLY A 28 -20.92 27.88 42.08
CA GLY A 28 -21.47 29.12 41.54
C GLY A 28 -22.21 28.93 40.22
N ALA A 29 -23.51 28.67 40.27
CA ALA A 29 -24.41 28.72 39.13
C ALA A 29 -24.80 30.17 38.81
N GLU A 30 -24.70 30.59 37.55
CA GLU A 30 -25.51 31.69 36.99
C GLU A 30 -25.62 31.59 35.46
N ASP A 31 -26.85 31.74 34.99
CA ASP A 31 -27.31 31.71 33.60
C ASP A 31 -26.74 32.87 32.76
N GLY A 32 -26.43 32.60 31.49
CA GLY A 32 -26.10 33.65 30.52
C GLY A 32 -25.89 33.12 29.11
N ALA A 33 -26.89 33.31 28.25
CA ALA A 33 -26.87 32.93 26.85
C ALA A 33 -25.74 33.64 26.06
N HIS A 34 -24.94 32.86 25.30
CA HIS A 34 -24.30 33.19 24.02
C HIS A 34 -23.49 31.94 23.63
N GLY A 35 -23.81 31.24 22.55
CA GLY A 35 -23.27 31.58 21.24
C GLY A 35 -22.65 30.31 20.65
N ALA A 36 -22.90 30.07 19.37
CA ALA A 36 -22.43 28.90 18.64
C ALA A 36 -20.91 28.69 18.79
N GLN A 37 -20.47 27.60 19.43
CA GLN A 37 -19.05 27.22 19.42
C GLN A 37 -18.70 25.76 19.82
N ASP A 38 -19.58 24.77 19.69
CA ASP A 38 -19.22 23.36 20.00
C ASP A 38 -18.74 22.53 18.80
N ALA A 39 -18.27 23.17 17.73
CA ALA A 39 -17.83 22.51 16.50
C ALA A 39 -16.32 22.56 16.15
N PRO A 40 -15.41 23.35 16.79
CA PRO A 40 -14.00 23.29 16.41
C PRO A 40 -13.19 22.23 17.17
N ASP A 41 -13.58 21.85 18.39
CA ASP A 41 -12.69 21.07 19.27
C ASP A 41 -12.63 19.57 18.95
N LYS A 42 -13.71 18.97 18.42
CA LYS A 42 -13.69 17.55 18.02
C LYS A 42 -12.83 17.28 16.77
N ALA A 43 -12.55 18.31 15.96
CA ALA A 43 -11.69 18.18 14.78
C ALA A 43 -10.19 18.29 15.12
N PHE A 44 -9.85 18.95 16.24
CA PHE A 44 -8.47 19.01 16.74
C PHE A 44 -8.01 17.67 17.35
N ASP A 45 -8.94 16.90 17.93
CA ASP A 45 -8.64 15.66 18.67
C ASP A 45 -8.43 14.40 17.81
N GLN A 46 -8.68 14.47 16.50
CA GLN A 46 -8.47 13.35 15.56
C GLN A 46 -7.34 13.60 14.54
N ALA A 47 -6.62 14.73 14.66
CA ALA A 47 -5.57 15.07 13.71
C ALA A 47 -4.34 14.16 13.90
N THR A 48 -4.00 13.38 12.87
CA THR A 48 -2.81 12.53 12.87
C THR A 48 -1.56 13.39 12.60
N TRP A 49 -0.53 13.25 13.44
CA TRP A 49 0.72 14.02 13.34
C TRP A 49 1.90 13.17 12.88
N GLY A 50 2.72 13.75 12.01
CA GLY A 50 3.95 13.16 11.48
C GLY A 50 5.19 13.96 11.89
N LYS A 51 6.33 13.30 11.95
CA LYS A 51 7.65 13.87 12.25
C LYS A 51 8.70 13.36 11.27
N THR A 52 9.45 14.26 10.68
CA THR A 52 10.55 13.91 9.77
C THR A 52 11.82 13.52 10.55
N ALA A 53 12.80 12.94 9.84
CA ALA A 53 14.13 12.69 10.39
C ALA A 53 14.86 13.98 10.81
N SER A 54 14.54 15.12 10.17
CA SER A 54 15.06 16.44 10.56
C SER A 54 14.35 17.04 11.79
N GLY A 55 13.29 16.39 12.28
CA GLY A 55 12.53 16.82 13.45
C GLY A 55 11.35 17.74 13.16
N ALA A 56 11.07 18.06 11.89
CA ALA A 56 9.90 18.86 11.51
C ALA A 56 8.62 18.08 11.78
N VAL A 57 7.67 18.70 12.49
CA VAL A 57 6.36 18.14 12.80
C VAL A 57 5.33 18.74 11.84
N PHE A 58 4.46 17.91 11.28
CA PHE A 58 3.44 18.34 10.34
C PHE A 58 2.15 17.55 10.55
N ARG A 59 1.02 18.17 10.20
CA ARG A 59 -0.27 17.48 10.17
C ARG A 59 -0.30 16.59 8.93
N VAL A 60 -0.58 15.30 9.12
CA VAL A 60 -0.65 14.33 8.02
C VAL A 60 -1.96 14.56 7.27
N PRO A 61 -1.91 14.93 5.97
CA PRO A 61 -3.11 15.00 5.15
C PRO A 61 -3.75 13.62 5.02
N GLU A 62 -5.07 13.57 4.99
CA GLU A 62 -5.79 12.31 4.78
C GLU A 62 -5.48 11.74 3.39
N THR A 63 -5.31 10.42 3.34
CA THR A 63 -5.09 9.70 2.09
C THR A 63 -6.19 8.67 1.90
N HIS A 64 -6.57 8.47 0.63
CA HIS A 64 -7.60 7.51 0.26
C HIS A 64 -7.00 6.23 -0.31
N SER A 65 -7.73 5.13 -0.19
CA SER A 65 -7.37 3.88 -0.85
C SER A 65 -7.15 4.08 -2.35
N PHE A 66 -6.32 3.23 -2.95
CA PHE A 66 -6.05 3.28 -4.39
C PHE A 66 -7.32 3.15 -5.22
N VAL A 67 -8.26 2.25 -4.84
CA VAL A 67 -9.50 2.03 -5.60
C VAL A 67 -10.35 3.30 -5.65
N HIS A 68 -10.47 3.99 -4.51
CA HIS A 68 -11.15 5.28 -4.47
C HIS A 68 -10.45 6.29 -5.37
N THR A 69 -9.12 6.41 -5.24
CA THR A 69 -8.29 7.30 -6.06
C THR A 69 -8.46 7.01 -7.56
N LEU A 70 -8.45 5.74 -7.96
CA LEU A 70 -8.64 5.34 -9.35
C LEU A 70 -10.01 5.81 -9.87
N LEU A 71 -11.08 5.57 -9.12
CA LEU A 71 -12.43 5.93 -9.56
C LEU A 71 -12.67 7.45 -9.60
N THR A 72 -12.13 8.20 -8.65
CA THR A 72 -12.39 9.64 -8.52
C THR A 72 -11.41 10.53 -9.27
N THR A 73 -10.16 10.09 -9.48
CA THR A 73 -9.12 10.95 -10.07
C THR A 73 -8.75 10.58 -11.50
N THR A 74 -9.35 9.54 -12.09
CA THR A 74 -9.08 9.12 -13.49
C THR A 74 -9.22 10.27 -14.50
N HIS A 75 -10.19 11.17 -14.35
CA HIS A 75 -10.37 12.28 -15.29
C HIS A 75 -9.31 13.38 -15.14
N ARG A 76 -8.69 13.52 -13.95
CA ARG A 76 -7.77 14.62 -13.64
C ARG A 76 -6.30 14.21 -13.76
N SER A 77 -5.92 13.11 -13.12
CA SER A 77 -4.54 12.66 -13.01
C SER A 77 -4.04 11.95 -14.27
N SER A 78 -2.85 12.33 -14.72
CA SER A 78 -2.20 11.70 -15.87
C SER A 78 -1.62 10.32 -15.56
N LEU A 79 -1.04 10.14 -14.37
CA LEU A 79 -0.53 8.85 -13.93
C LEU A 79 -1.66 7.85 -13.68
N THR A 80 -2.77 8.27 -13.08
CA THR A 80 -3.92 7.39 -12.85
C THR A 80 -4.49 6.88 -14.18
N ARG A 81 -4.55 7.73 -15.22
CA ARG A 81 -4.93 7.29 -16.58
C ARG A 81 -3.93 6.31 -17.17
N LEU A 82 -2.62 6.55 -17.02
CA LEU A 82 -1.60 5.64 -17.52
C LEU A 82 -1.67 4.28 -16.83
N THR A 83 -1.85 4.26 -15.51
CA THR A 83 -2.07 3.03 -14.74
C THR A 83 -3.32 2.32 -15.24
N LEU A 84 -4.46 3.02 -15.35
CA LEU A 84 -5.70 2.43 -15.84
C LEU A 84 -5.54 1.86 -17.25
N PHE A 85 -4.87 2.59 -18.14
CA PHE A 85 -4.55 2.12 -19.49
C PHE A 85 -3.71 0.84 -19.45
N SER A 86 -2.67 0.78 -18.62
CA SER A 86 -1.85 -0.43 -18.43
C SER A 86 -2.68 -1.62 -17.93
N LEU A 87 -3.63 -1.39 -17.02
CA LEU A 87 -4.50 -2.44 -16.50
C LEU A 87 -5.51 -2.93 -17.55
N LEU A 88 -6.09 -2.03 -18.36
CA LEU A 88 -7.06 -2.38 -19.40
C LEU A 88 -6.40 -2.98 -20.65
N ALA A 89 -5.16 -2.58 -20.96
CA ALA A 89 -4.40 -3.14 -22.07
C ALA A 89 -4.15 -4.64 -21.90
N GLN A 90 -4.04 -5.14 -20.66
CA GLN A 90 -3.76 -6.55 -20.39
C GLN A 90 -4.89 -7.49 -20.83
N PRO A 91 -6.17 -7.34 -20.41
CA PRO A 91 -7.28 -8.13 -20.94
C PRO A 91 -7.44 -7.99 -22.46
N LEU A 92 -7.19 -6.79 -23.02
CA LEU A 92 -7.24 -6.58 -24.46
C LEU A 92 -6.17 -7.42 -25.18
N LEU A 93 -4.91 -7.36 -24.74
CA LEU A 93 -3.83 -8.19 -25.27
C LEU A 93 -4.12 -9.68 -25.09
N PHE A 94 -4.69 -10.07 -23.95
CA PHE A 94 -5.12 -11.44 -23.69
C PHE A 94 -6.15 -11.93 -24.74
N TYR A 95 -7.10 -11.07 -25.09
CA TYR A 95 -8.10 -11.35 -26.12
C TYR A 95 -7.47 -11.39 -27.52
N LEU A 96 -6.60 -10.43 -27.86
CA LEU A 96 -5.92 -10.39 -29.16
C LEU A 96 -5.03 -11.63 -29.41
N PHE A 97 -4.38 -12.15 -28.37
CA PHE A 97 -3.58 -13.38 -28.45
C PHE A 97 -4.40 -14.68 -28.28
N ARG A 98 -5.73 -14.65 -28.38
CA ARG A 98 -6.60 -15.84 -28.20
C ARG A 98 -6.17 -17.05 -29.04
N ASN A 99 -5.73 -16.83 -30.28
CA ASN A 99 -5.35 -17.91 -31.19
C ASN A 99 -3.94 -18.47 -30.92
N HIS A 100 -3.11 -17.77 -30.14
CA HIS A 100 -1.71 -18.12 -29.89
C HIS A 100 -1.50 -18.47 -28.42
N HIS A 101 -1.97 -19.65 -28.01
CA HIS A 101 -1.95 -20.09 -26.61
C HIS A 101 -0.56 -20.01 -25.96
N THR A 102 0.47 -20.55 -26.63
CA THR A 102 1.86 -20.57 -26.11
C THR A 102 2.43 -19.17 -25.95
N THR A 103 2.29 -18.33 -26.97
CA THR A 103 2.76 -16.93 -26.93
C THR A 103 2.06 -16.14 -25.84
N ARG A 104 0.74 -16.31 -25.71
CA ARG A 104 -0.06 -15.68 -24.66
C ARG A 104 0.42 -16.07 -23.26
N SER A 105 0.56 -17.37 -23.02
CA SER A 105 1.04 -17.91 -21.74
C SER A 105 2.44 -17.39 -21.40
N LEU A 106 3.39 -17.47 -22.34
CA LEU A 106 4.76 -17.03 -22.12
C LEU A 106 4.85 -15.51 -21.89
N PHE A 107 4.10 -14.72 -22.67
CA PHE A 107 4.05 -13.27 -22.50
C PHE A 107 3.59 -12.89 -21.09
N PHE A 108 2.44 -13.42 -20.64
CA PHE A 108 1.93 -13.09 -19.31
C PHE A 108 2.78 -13.67 -18.18
N LEU A 109 3.47 -14.80 -18.40
CA LEU A 109 4.44 -15.32 -17.43
C LEU A 109 5.62 -14.36 -17.25
N LEU A 110 6.23 -13.92 -18.34
CA LEU A 110 7.38 -13.01 -18.30
C LEU A 110 6.96 -11.63 -17.77
N TYR A 111 5.79 -11.15 -18.19
CA TYR A 111 5.24 -9.88 -17.72
C TYR A 111 4.91 -9.93 -16.22
N PHE A 112 4.29 -11.01 -15.74
CA PHE A 112 4.10 -11.26 -14.32
C PHE A 112 5.43 -11.33 -13.58
N ALA A 113 6.39 -12.12 -14.06
CA ALA A 113 7.70 -12.27 -13.43
C ALA A 113 8.46 -10.94 -13.31
N PHE A 114 8.31 -10.05 -14.29
CA PHE A 114 8.87 -8.70 -14.24
C PHE A 114 8.27 -7.89 -13.08
N TRP A 115 6.95 -7.77 -13.01
CA TRP A 115 6.29 -7.01 -11.94
C TRP A 115 6.53 -7.63 -10.56
N ARG A 116 6.52 -8.96 -10.50
CA ARG A 116 6.86 -9.74 -9.31
C ARG A 116 8.27 -9.44 -8.81
N GLY A 117 9.25 -9.40 -9.73
CA GLY A 117 10.62 -9.02 -9.42
C GLY A 117 10.74 -7.56 -8.96
N CYS A 118 10.02 -6.63 -9.58
CA CYS A 118 9.95 -5.24 -9.13
C CYS A 118 9.39 -5.12 -7.72
N TYR A 119 8.37 -5.91 -7.40
CA TYR A 119 7.71 -5.91 -6.11
C TYR A 119 8.59 -6.53 -5.01
N ASP A 120 8.98 -7.80 -5.15
CA ASP A 120 9.65 -8.53 -4.06
C ASP A 120 11.15 -8.19 -3.96
N TRP A 121 11.86 -7.98 -5.07
CA TRP A 121 13.28 -7.64 -5.03
C TRP A 121 13.52 -6.14 -5.16
N GLY A 122 12.81 -5.50 -6.09
CA GLY A 122 12.95 -4.06 -6.35
C GLY A 122 12.59 -3.22 -5.14
N PHE A 123 11.41 -3.43 -4.53
CA PHE A 123 11.05 -2.66 -3.34
C PHE A 123 11.89 -3.03 -2.12
N ALA A 124 12.27 -4.30 -1.90
CA ALA A 124 13.18 -4.65 -0.81
C ALA A 124 14.49 -3.85 -0.90
N TRP A 125 15.09 -3.77 -2.10
CA TRP A 125 16.30 -3.00 -2.33
C TRP A 125 16.10 -1.49 -2.16
N VAL A 126 15.04 -0.94 -2.76
CA VAL A 126 14.71 0.49 -2.72
C VAL A 126 14.43 0.94 -1.30
N LEU A 127 13.58 0.21 -0.58
CA LEU A 127 13.18 0.52 0.79
C LEU A 127 14.35 0.37 1.76
N ARG A 128 15.22 -0.64 1.60
CA ARG A 128 16.45 -0.76 2.41
C ARG A 128 17.36 0.43 2.25
N LYS A 129 17.59 0.87 1.00
CA LYS A 129 18.39 2.08 0.75
C LYS A 129 17.72 3.34 1.24
N GLN A 130 16.39 3.40 1.19
CA GLN A 130 15.63 4.52 1.71
C GLN A 130 15.70 4.58 3.24
N SER A 131 15.52 3.48 3.95
CA SER A 131 15.55 3.45 5.41
C SER A 131 16.95 3.74 5.96
N GLU A 132 18.01 3.17 5.36
CA GLU A 132 19.40 3.35 5.83
C GLU A 132 20.02 4.68 5.37
N LYS A 133 19.79 5.09 4.12
CA LYS A 133 20.53 6.19 3.47
C LYS A 133 19.66 7.34 2.96
N LYS A 134 18.33 7.25 3.11
CA LYS A 134 17.35 8.22 2.58
C LYS A 134 17.52 8.43 1.08
N TRP A 135 17.80 7.33 0.37
CA TRP A 135 18.22 7.34 -1.04
C TRP A 135 17.18 7.92 -1.99
N ILE A 136 15.89 7.59 -1.85
CA ILE A 136 14.82 8.10 -2.72
C ILE A 136 14.69 9.61 -2.55
N VAL A 137 14.66 10.09 -1.30
CA VAL A 137 14.56 11.53 -1.00
C VAL A 137 15.76 12.28 -1.57
N LYS A 138 16.97 11.74 -1.42
CA LYS A 138 18.19 12.33 -2.01
C LYS A 138 18.16 12.32 -3.54
N LEU A 139 17.71 11.22 -4.16
CA LEU A 139 17.61 11.11 -5.61
C LEU A 139 16.64 12.15 -6.18
N LEU A 140 15.44 12.22 -5.62
CA LEU A 140 14.41 13.17 -6.05
C LEU A 140 14.82 14.62 -5.79
N ARG A 141 15.54 14.89 -4.70
CA ARG A 141 16.12 16.22 -4.44
C ARG A 141 17.20 16.58 -5.46
N ASN A 142 18.12 15.65 -5.75
CA ASN A 142 19.20 15.88 -6.72
C ASN A 142 18.67 16.09 -8.14
N TRP A 143 17.57 15.43 -8.50
CA TRP A 143 16.85 15.66 -9.77
C TRP A 143 16.01 16.95 -9.76
N GLY A 144 15.87 17.62 -8.63
CA GLY A 144 15.08 18.84 -8.51
C GLY A 144 13.57 18.62 -8.45
N TRP A 145 13.07 17.38 -8.26
CA TRP A 145 11.64 17.07 -8.35
C TRP A 145 10.84 17.44 -7.10
N LEU A 146 11.53 17.67 -5.96
CA LEU A 146 10.89 17.96 -4.67
C LEU A 146 10.77 19.46 -4.36
N ASP A 147 11.41 20.32 -5.15
CA ASP A 147 11.43 21.77 -4.90
C ASP A 147 11.26 22.53 -6.21
N VAL A 148 10.18 23.30 -6.31
CA VAL A 148 9.82 24.09 -7.50
C VAL A 148 10.75 25.30 -7.67
N ASN A 149 11.33 25.81 -6.58
CA ASN A 149 12.13 27.02 -6.55
C ASN A 149 13.64 26.76 -6.55
N SER A 150 14.05 25.50 -6.46
CA SER A 150 15.46 25.13 -6.46
C SER A 150 16.08 25.23 -7.86
N ASP A 151 17.34 25.64 -7.91
CA ASP A 151 18.18 25.55 -9.10
C ASP A 151 18.78 24.15 -9.30
N GLN A 152 18.58 23.23 -8.34
CA GLN A 152 18.99 21.84 -8.46
C GLN A 152 18.16 21.14 -9.54
N GLY A 153 18.82 20.44 -10.46
CA GLY A 153 18.17 19.77 -11.59
C GLY A 153 17.88 20.67 -12.81
N GLY A 154 18.23 21.96 -12.76
CA GLY A 154 18.09 22.88 -13.89
C GLY A 154 16.63 23.15 -14.30
N GLU A 155 16.42 23.55 -15.56
CA GLU A 155 15.09 23.84 -16.08
C GLU A 155 14.18 22.60 -16.14
N GLU A 156 14.75 21.45 -16.49
CA GLU A 156 14.02 20.17 -16.56
C GLU A 156 13.54 19.72 -15.17
N GLY A 157 14.41 19.82 -14.14
CA GLY A 157 14.05 19.49 -12.76
C GLY A 157 12.87 20.30 -12.27
N ARG A 158 12.87 21.62 -12.52
CA ARG A 158 11.75 22.51 -12.19
C ARG A 158 10.47 22.19 -12.94
N ALA A 159 10.57 21.80 -14.22
CA ALA A 159 9.40 21.37 -15.00
C ALA A 159 8.77 20.13 -14.38
N TRP A 160 9.58 19.15 -14.00
CA TRP A 160 9.14 17.94 -13.30
C TRP A 160 8.56 18.23 -11.91
N ALA A 161 9.16 19.13 -11.13
CA ALA A 161 8.62 19.54 -9.83
C ALA A 161 7.22 20.16 -9.97
N LYS A 162 7.03 21.07 -10.94
CA LYS A 162 5.71 21.66 -11.23
C LYS A 162 4.69 20.62 -11.66
N TRP A 163 5.11 19.66 -12.48
CA TRP A 163 4.24 18.58 -12.91
C TRP A 163 3.84 17.68 -11.74
N TRP A 164 4.80 17.25 -10.89
CA TRP A 164 4.54 16.44 -9.70
C TRP A 164 3.66 17.17 -8.70
N LYS A 165 3.91 18.47 -8.47
CA LYS A 165 3.05 19.33 -7.66
C LYS A 165 1.61 19.26 -8.12
N ARG A 166 1.37 19.57 -9.40
CA ARG A 166 0.04 19.53 -9.98
C ARG A 166 -0.58 18.13 -9.90
N GLU A 167 0.20 17.09 -10.17
CA GLU A 167 -0.26 15.70 -10.17
C GLU A 167 -0.68 15.22 -8.79
N LEU A 168 0.07 15.56 -7.72
CA LEU A 168 -0.30 15.22 -6.35
C LEU A 168 -1.45 16.07 -5.83
N GLU A 169 -1.48 17.37 -6.11
CA GLU A 169 -2.59 18.26 -5.72
C GLU A 169 -3.91 17.87 -6.41
N MET A 170 -3.88 17.32 -7.62
CA MET A 170 -5.07 16.79 -8.28
C MET A 170 -5.60 15.48 -7.67
N LYS A 171 -4.75 14.75 -6.94
CA LYS A 171 -5.07 13.44 -6.35
C LYS A 171 -5.47 13.51 -4.88
N MET A 172 -4.90 14.46 -4.15
CA MET A 172 -5.16 14.68 -2.74
C MET A 172 -6.36 15.63 -2.57
N ASP A 173 -6.98 15.59 -1.39
CA ASP A 173 -8.10 16.48 -1.06
C ASP A 173 -7.63 17.93 -0.78
N GLU A 174 -8.60 18.83 -0.57
CA GLU A 174 -8.39 20.27 -0.32
C GLU A 174 -7.47 20.58 0.89
N GLY A 175 -7.23 19.61 1.77
CA GLY A 175 -6.32 19.75 2.91
C GLY A 175 -4.83 19.59 2.58
N TYR A 176 -4.47 19.24 1.35
CA TYR A 176 -3.07 19.06 0.92
C TYR A 176 -2.54 20.28 0.18
N GLY A 177 -1.45 20.86 0.69
CA GLY A 177 -0.65 21.85 -0.01
C GLY A 177 0.79 21.37 -0.15
N TRP A 178 1.35 21.41 -1.37
CA TRP A 178 2.70 20.89 -1.65
C TRP A 178 3.78 21.49 -0.75
N GLU A 179 3.73 22.80 -0.52
CA GLU A 179 4.67 23.53 0.35
C GLU A 179 4.34 23.43 1.85
N ALA A 180 3.13 23.01 2.20
CA ALA A 180 2.68 22.90 3.59
C ALA A 180 3.20 21.62 4.28
N VAL A 181 3.70 20.66 3.51
CA VAL A 181 4.21 19.38 3.99
C VAL A 181 5.70 19.22 3.71
N PRO A 182 6.43 18.42 4.50
CA PRO A 182 7.84 18.19 4.26
C PRO A 182 8.12 17.43 2.96
N GLN A 183 9.30 17.63 2.40
CA GLN A 183 9.75 16.96 1.18
C GLN A 183 9.73 15.42 1.30
N GLU A 184 9.97 14.88 2.48
CA GLU A 184 9.90 13.45 2.76
C GLU A 184 8.48 12.88 2.57
N PHE A 185 7.45 13.67 2.88
CA PHE A 185 6.05 13.28 2.67
C PHE A 185 5.71 13.29 1.18
N ASN A 186 6.12 14.33 0.44
CA ASN A 186 5.93 14.39 -1.01
C ASN A 186 6.65 13.23 -1.72
N ALA A 187 7.88 12.92 -1.31
CA ALA A 187 8.62 11.77 -1.80
C ALA A 187 7.91 10.44 -1.52
N TRP A 188 7.28 10.30 -0.34
CA TRP A 188 6.48 9.13 -0.01
C TRP A 188 5.23 9.01 -0.88
N LEU A 189 4.51 10.11 -1.14
CA LEU A 189 3.37 10.10 -2.06
C LEU A 189 3.77 9.70 -3.49
N MET A 190 4.91 10.18 -3.97
CA MET A 190 5.46 9.78 -5.27
C MET A 190 5.82 8.28 -5.30
N PHE A 191 6.46 7.78 -4.25
CA PHE A 191 6.76 6.36 -4.09
C PHE A 191 5.49 5.51 -4.04
N ARG A 192 4.47 5.95 -3.33
CA ARG A 192 3.17 5.29 -3.26
C ARG A 192 2.54 5.08 -4.65
N GLN A 193 2.62 6.07 -5.54
CA GLN A 193 2.15 5.91 -6.92
C GLN A 193 2.89 4.81 -7.68
N LEU A 194 4.20 4.68 -7.45
CA LEU A 194 5.00 3.60 -8.04
C LEU A 194 4.59 2.24 -7.48
N VAL A 195 4.34 2.15 -6.17
CA VAL A 195 3.82 0.93 -5.52
C VAL A 195 2.50 0.51 -6.14
N ASP A 196 1.55 1.44 -6.29
CA ASP A 196 0.25 1.13 -6.91
C ASP A 196 0.40 0.57 -8.33
N VAL A 197 1.22 1.21 -9.16
CA VAL A 197 1.50 0.72 -10.53
C VAL A 197 2.03 -0.71 -10.49
N VAL A 198 3.02 -1.01 -9.66
CA VAL A 198 3.65 -2.32 -9.60
C VAL A 198 2.67 -3.39 -9.10
N LEU A 199 2.01 -3.16 -7.97
CA LEU A 199 1.12 -4.15 -7.33
C LEU A 199 -0.09 -4.50 -8.22
N LEU A 200 -0.68 -3.50 -8.87
CA LEU A 200 -1.86 -3.73 -9.70
C LEU A 200 -1.50 -4.44 -11.00
N ASN A 201 -0.39 -4.06 -11.63
CA ASN A 201 0.06 -4.75 -12.83
C ASN A 201 0.51 -6.18 -12.52
N ASP A 202 1.17 -6.42 -11.37
CA ASP A 202 1.48 -7.78 -10.90
C ASP A 202 0.20 -8.64 -10.79
N PHE A 203 -0.83 -8.12 -10.13
CA PHE A 203 -2.08 -8.84 -9.91
C PHE A 203 -2.84 -9.16 -11.21
N VAL A 204 -2.99 -8.17 -12.10
CA VAL A 204 -3.70 -8.37 -13.38
C VAL A 204 -2.89 -9.29 -14.30
N ALA A 205 -1.56 -9.15 -14.33
CA ALA A 205 -0.69 -10.00 -15.13
C ALA A 205 -0.78 -11.46 -14.69
N TYR A 206 -0.75 -11.69 -13.37
CA TYR A 206 -0.93 -13.02 -12.79
C TYR A 206 -2.30 -13.62 -13.16
N THR A 207 -3.37 -12.82 -13.08
CA THR A 207 -4.72 -13.28 -13.41
C THR A 207 -4.84 -13.68 -14.88
N CYS A 208 -4.30 -12.85 -15.78
CA CYS A 208 -4.22 -13.17 -17.21
C CYS A 208 -3.36 -14.42 -17.48
N PHE A 209 -2.21 -14.55 -16.81
CA PHE A 209 -1.38 -15.75 -16.91
C PHE A 209 -2.13 -17.01 -16.46
N ALA A 210 -2.82 -16.94 -15.33
CA ALA A 210 -3.61 -18.05 -14.80
C ALA A 210 -4.73 -18.47 -15.77
N TRP A 211 -5.54 -17.51 -16.23
CA TRP A 211 -6.62 -17.77 -17.21
C TRP A 211 -6.09 -18.24 -18.56
N SER A 212 -4.84 -17.93 -18.90
CA SER A 212 -4.25 -18.47 -20.12
C SER A 212 -4.09 -19.99 -20.09
N HIS A 213 -4.03 -20.60 -18.90
CA HIS A 213 -3.86 -22.05 -18.67
C HIS A 213 -5.15 -22.75 -18.27
N LEU A 214 -6.32 -22.12 -18.44
CA LEU A 214 -7.59 -22.71 -18.03
C LEU A 214 -7.79 -24.07 -18.71
N HIS A 215 -7.86 -25.10 -17.88
CA HIS A 215 -8.00 -26.49 -18.33
C HIS A 215 -9.12 -27.18 -17.56
N PHE A 216 -9.87 -28.02 -18.27
CA PHE A 216 -10.91 -28.86 -17.69
C PHE A 216 -10.46 -30.32 -17.80
N PRO A 217 -9.97 -30.93 -16.70
CA PRO A 217 -9.53 -32.32 -16.72
C PRO A 217 -10.67 -33.25 -17.11
N ALA A 218 -10.53 -33.99 -18.22
CA ALA A 218 -11.60 -34.84 -18.78
C ALA A 218 -11.98 -36.03 -17.87
N ASN A 219 -11.11 -36.43 -16.95
CA ASN A 219 -11.28 -37.60 -16.09
C ASN A 219 -11.98 -37.29 -14.75
N HIS A 220 -12.42 -36.04 -14.54
CA HIS A 220 -13.08 -35.65 -13.31
C HIS A 220 -14.60 -35.76 -13.43
N SER A 221 -15.25 -36.22 -12.36
CA SER A 221 -16.70 -36.16 -12.26
C SER A 221 -17.17 -34.72 -12.16
N VAL A 222 -18.44 -34.46 -12.51
CA VAL A 222 -19.08 -33.14 -12.33
C VAL A 222 -18.95 -32.67 -10.87
N ALA A 223 -19.12 -33.57 -9.91
CA ALA A 223 -18.95 -33.27 -8.48
C ALA A 223 -17.52 -32.77 -8.16
N MET A 224 -16.49 -33.37 -8.74
CA MET A 224 -15.11 -32.92 -8.55
C MET A 224 -14.85 -31.54 -9.19
N HIS A 225 -15.47 -31.25 -10.33
CA HIS A 225 -15.38 -29.92 -10.93
C HIS A 225 -16.05 -28.85 -10.06
N ILE A 226 -17.25 -29.14 -9.53
CA ILE A 226 -17.97 -28.26 -8.61
C ILE A 226 -17.13 -28.01 -7.36
N LEU A 227 -16.65 -29.08 -6.69
CA LEU A 227 -15.83 -28.97 -5.49
C LEU A 227 -14.60 -28.09 -5.72
N ARG A 228 -13.87 -28.33 -6.82
CA ARG A 228 -12.69 -27.55 -7.19
C ARG A 228 -12.99 -26.07 -7.38
N TRP A 229 -14.09 -25.75 -8.05
CA TRP A 229 -14.50 -24.37 -8.29
C TRP A 229 -14.99 -23.70 -7.01
N THR A 230 -15.80 -24.38 -6.20
CA THR A 230 -16.27 -23.88 -4.91
C THR A 230 -15.08 -23.59 -3.99
N LEU A 231 -14.14 -24.54 -3.82
CA LEU A 231 -12.95 -24.33 -3.00
C LEU A 231 -12.04 -23.24 -3.55
N GLY A 232 -11.81 -23.21 -4.87
CA GLY A 232 -11.00 -22.18 -5.51
C GLY A 232 -11.59 -20.77 -5.32
N LEU A 233 -12.90 -20.61 -5.52
CA LEU A 233 -13.61 -19.35 -5.30
C LEU A 233 -13.60 -18.95 -3.82
N SER A 234 -13.83 -19.89 -2.90
CA SER A 234 -13.77 -19.63 -1.46
C SER A 234 -12.40 -19.12 -1.03
N LEU A 235 -11.31 -19.69 -1.56
CA LEU A 235 -9.94 -19.21 -1.28
C LEU A 235 -9.68 -17.80 -1.84
N ILE A 236 -10.22 -17.47 -3.02
CA ILE A 236 -10.12 -16.13 -3.59
C ILE A 236 -10.91 -15.11 -2.76
N LEU A 237 -12.14 -15.44 -2.34
CA LEU A 237 -12.96 -14.57 -1.49
C LEU A 237 -12.33 -14.37 -0.12
N PHE A 238 -11.82 -15.45 0.49
CA PHE A 238 -11.08 -15.39 1.74
C PHE A 238 -9.86 -14.48 1.61
N ASN A 239 -9.12 -14.57 0.50
CA ASN A 239 -7.97 -13.71 0.23
C ASN A 239 -8.34 -12.22 0.13
N LEU A 240 -9.45 -11.92 -0.55
CA LEU A 240 -9.94 -10.55 -0.67
C LEU A 240 -10.34 -10.00 0.70
N TRP A 241 -11.06 -10.80 1.50
CA TRP A 241 -11.41 -10.44 2.87
C TRP A 241 -10.16 -10.15 3.72
N VAL A 242 -9.16 -11.04 3.67
CA VAL A 242 -7.87 -10.84 4.36
C VAL A 242 -7.21 -9.52 3.98
N LYS A 243 -7.19 -9.17 2.68
CA LYS A 243 -6.57 -7.92 2.21
C LYS A 243 -7.34 -6.68 2.66
N ILE A 244 -8.67 -6.71 2.57
CA ILE A 244 -9.53 -5.59 3.00
C ILE A 244 -9.38 -5.37 4.50
N ASP A 245 -9.45 -6.44 5.29
CA ASP A 245 -9.34 -6.36 6.74
C ASP A 245 -7.94 -5.95 7.19
N ALA A 246 -6.89 -6.47 6.55
CA ALA A 246 -5.53 -6.05 6.86
C ALA A 246 -5.34 -4.55 6.59
N HIS A 247 -5.80 -4.06 5.43
CA HIS A 247 -5.74 -2.64 5.08
C HIS A 247 -6.56 -1.75 6.04
N ARG A 248 -7.68 -2.24 6.56
CA ARG A 248 -8.49 -1.55 7.59
C ARG A 248 -7.67 -1.31 8.86
N VAL A 249 -6.85 -2.28 9.27
CA VAL A 249 -6.03 -2.23 10.50
C VAL A 249 -4.76 -1.40 10.30
N VAL A 250 -3.94 -1.70 9.28
CA VAL A 250 -2.63 -1.03 9.11
C VAL A 250 -2.72 0.39 8.53
N LYS A 251 -3.82 0.71 7.83
CA LYS A 251 -4.00 1.96 7.07
C LYS A 251 -2.92 2.17 5.99
N ASP A 252 -3.10 3.22 5.20
CA ASP A 252 -2.19 3.56 4.09
C ASP A 252 -0.74 3.74 4.52
N TYR A 253 -0.50 4.31 5.70
CA TYR A 253 0.87 4.60 6.16
C TYR A 253 1.73 3.34 6.22
N ALA A 254 1.26 2.29 6.88
CA ALA A 254 2.01 1.04 6.99
C ALA A 254 1.87 0.16 5.73
N TRP A 255 0.76 0.24 4.99
CA TRP A 255 0.61 -0.47 3.71
C TRP A 255 1.67 -0.05 2.65
N TYR A 256 2.06 1.22 2.66
CA TYR A 256 3.04 1.79 1.72
C TYR A 256 4.41 2.11 2.36
N TRP A 257 4.79 1.41 3.44
CA TRP A 257 6.09 1.56 4.12
C TRP A 257 6.47 3.02 4.42
N GLY A 258 5.51 3.81 4.92
CA GLY A 258 5.72 5.24 5.21
C GLY A 258 6.79 5.50 6.27
N ASP A 259 7.02 4.54 7.15
CA ASP A 259 8.07 4.55 8.17
C ASP A 259 9.50 4.67 7.60
N ALA A 260 9.72 4.20 6.37
CA ALA A 260 10.98 4.40 5.66
C ALA A 260 11.26 5.88 5.34
N PHE A 261 10.23 6.72 5.26
CA PHE A 261 10.31 8.13 4.89
C PHE A 261 10.23 9.06 6.11
N TRP A 262 9.16 8.94 6.89
CA TRP A 262 8.85 9.80 8.04
C TRP A 262 8.15 9.00 9.14
N MET A 263 8.15 9.51 10.37
CA MET A 263 7.62 8.83 11.54
C MET A 263 6.25 9.38 11.92
N MET A 264 5.25 8.53 12.08
CA MET A 264 3.97 8.93 12.66
C MET A 264 4.11 9.04 14.20
N VAL A 265 3.68 10.17 14.78
CA VAL A 265 3.90 10.50 16.21
C VAL A 265 2.66 10.27 17.07
N MET A 266 1.48 10.55 16.53
CA MET A 266 0.20 10.24 17.18
C MET A 266 -0.58 9.30 16.28
N GLN A 267 -0.46 7.99 16.54
CA GLN A 267 -1.44 7.02 16.09
C GLN A 267 -2.48 6.89 17.21
N HIS A 268 -3.75 7.07 16.88
CA HIS A 268 -4.78 6.39 17.67
C HIS A 268 -4.45 4.90 17.62
N ASP A 269 -4.40 4.24 18.78
CA ASP A 269 -3.90 2.87 18.93
C ASP A 269 -4.41 1.98 17.78
N LEU A 270 -3.48 1.38 17.02
CA LEU A 270 -3.85 0.33 16.07
C LEU A 270 -4.39 -0.83 16.90
N VAL A 271 -5.71 -0.97 16.90
CA VAL A 271 -6.35 -2.16 17.46
C VAL A 271 -6.11 -3.27 16.45
N PHE A 272 -5.12 -4.11 16.74
CA PHE A 272 -4.84 -5.30 15.95
C PHE A 272 -5.93 -6.34 16.24
N ASP A 273 -7.01 -6.28 15.46
CA ASP A 273 -8.14 -7.20 15.49
C ASP A 273 -8.25 -7.99 14.17
N GLY A 274 -9.15 -8.97 14.13
CA GLY A 274 -9.49 -9.69 12.90
C GLY A 274 -8.36 -10.59 12.40
N VAL A 275 -7.90 -10.39 11.16
CA VAL A 275 -6.91 -11.30 10.55
C VAL A 275 -5.55 -11.24 11.25
N TYR A 276 -5.21 -10.12 11.90
CA TYR A 276 -3.98 -10.00 12.68
C TYR A 276 -3.97 -10.87 13.95
N GLU A 277 -5.13 -11.34 14.41
CA GLU A 277 -5.21 -12.35 15.49
C GLU A 277 -4.84 -13.75 14.97
N ILE A 278 -5.06 -14.00 13.68
CA ILE A 278 -4.87 -15.31 13.04
C ILE A 278 -3.41 -15.48 12.58
N ALA A 279 -2.78 -14.39 12.10
CA ALA A 279 -1.40 -14.41 11.62
C ALA A 279 -0.68 -13.08 11.89
N PRO A 280 0.61 -13.10 12.27
CA PRO A 280 1.38 -11.89 12.57
C PRO A 280 1.60 -11.01 11.33
N HIS A 281 1.67 -11.64 10.15
CA HIS A 281 1.88 -10.97 8.87
C HIS A 281 0.84 -11.45 7.86
N PRO A 282 -0.43 -11.06 8.02
CA PRO A 282 -1.52 -11.64 7.25
C PRO A 282 -1.41 -11.30 5.76
N MET A 283 -0.89 -10.12 5.43
CA MET A 283 -0.65 -9.71 4.03
C MET A 283 0.37 -10.60 3.31
N TYR A 284 1.40 -11.04 4.03
CA TYR A 284 2.52 -11.80 3.46
C TYR A 284 2.35 -13.32 3.57
N SER A 285 1.37 -13.80 4.34
CA SER A 285 1.12 -15.23 4.59
C SER A 285 -0.24 -15.67 4.05
N VAL A 286 -1.30 -15.57 4.84
CA VAL A 286 -2.67 -15.94 4.46
C VAL A 286 -3.19 -15.14 3.25
N GLY A 287 -2.63 -13.96 3.01
CA GLY A 287 -2.82 -13.12 1.84
C GLY A 287 -2.33 -13.70 0.50
N TYR A 288 -1.80 -14.92 0.46
CA TYR A 288 -1.52 -15.68 -0.78
C TYR A 288 -2.49 -16.83 -1.06
N ALA A 289 -3.46 -17.08 -0.18
CA ALA A 289 -4.52 -18.08 -0.38
C ALA A 289 -5.21 -17.94 -1.75
N GLY A 290 -5.38 -16.71 -2.24
CA GLY A 290 -6.01 -16.44 -3.54
C GLY A 290 -5.21 -16.94 -4.73
N TYR A 291 -3.86 -16.99 -4.65
CA TYR A 291 -3.01 -17.52 -5.71
C TYR A 291 -3.23 -19.03 -5.86
N TYR A 292 -3.32 -19.74 -4.73
CA TYR A 292 -3.66 -21.16 -4.68
C TYR A 292 -5.12 -21.41 -5.10
N GLY A 293 -6.06 -20.55 -4.69
CA GLY A 293 -7.44 -20.61 -5.14
C GLY A 293 -7.57 -20.49 -6.66
N LEU A 294 -6.81 -19.57 -7.26
CA LEU A 294 -6.81 -19.38 -8.71
C LEU A 294 -6.18 -20.56 -9.44
N SER A 295 -5.04 -21.09 -8.98
CA SER A 295 -4.45 -22.29 -9.59
C SER A 295 -5.38 -23.51 -9.53
N MET A 296 -6.13 -23.66 -8.44
CA MET A 296 -7.17 -24.67 -8.30
C MET A 296 -8.31 -24.46 -9.31
N LEU A 297 -8.78 -23.22 -9.48
CA LEU A 297 -9.86 -22.87 -10.41
C LEU A 297 -9.47 -23.06 -11.88
N VAL A 298 -8.21 -22.75 -12.22
CA VAL A 298 -7.61 -23.03 -13.54
C VAL A 298 -7.42 -24.54 -13.76
N GLY A 299 -7.04 -25.27 -12.72
CA GLY A 299 -6.74 -26.70 -12.82
C GLY A 299 -5.37 -26.97 -13.46
N SER A 300 -4.40 -26.08 -13.26
CA SER A 300 -3.07 -26.17 -13.86
C SER A 300 -1.96 -26.21 -12.82
N TYR A 301 -1.13 -27.25 -12.89
CA TYR A 301 0.09 -27.37 -12.07
C TYR A 301 1.09 -26.26 -12.38
N THR A 302 1.18 -25.81 -13.63
CA THR A 302 2.06 -24.69 -13.99
C THR A 302 1.69 -23.44 -13.20
N VAL A 303 0.39 -23.13 -13.11
CA VAL A 303 -0.08 -21.99 -12.32
C VAL A 303 0.22 -22.23 -10.84
N LEU A 304 0.01 -23.44 -10.32
CA LEU A 304 0.33 -23.78 -8.93
C LEU A 304 1.82 -23.55 -8.60
N PHE A 305 2.75 -24.02 -9.45
CA PHE A 305 4.18 -23.81 -9.21
C PHE A 305 4.56 -22.34 -9.27
N VAL A 306 3.97 -21.56 -10.18
CA VAL A 306 4.15 -20.11 -10.23
C VAL A 306 3.57 -19.43 -8.99
N SER A 307 2.41 -19.88 -8.48
CA SER A 307 1.85 -19.40 -7.20
C SER A 307 2.79 -19.65 -6.03
N ILE A 308 3.39 -20.85 -5.96
CA ILE A 308 4.35 -21.21 -4.91
C ILE A 308 5.60 -20.34 -5.02
N ALA A 309 6.13 -20.15 -6.23
CA ALA A 309 7.30 -19.30 -6.46
C ALA A 309 7.02 -17.84 -6.06
N ALA A 310 5.84 -17.31 -6.41
CA ALA A 310 5.42 -15.96 -6.01
C ALA A 310 5.29 -15.82 -4.49
N HIS A 311 4.73 -16.82 -3.82
CA HIS A 311 4.63 -16.81 -2.35
C HIS A 311 6.00 -16.94 -1.68
N ALA A 312 6.91 -17.75 -2.24
CA ALA A 312 8.28 -17.86 -1.76
C ALA A 312 9.06 -16.56 -1.94
N ALA A 313 8.88 -15.86 -3.07
CA ALA A 313 9.47 -14.55 -3.31
C ALA A 313 8.97 -13.51 -2.30
N GLN A 314 7.68 -13.54 -1.96
CA GLN A 314 7.13 -12.69 -0.90
C GLN A 314 7.74 -12.98 0.48
N PHE A 315 7.92 -14.25 0.83
CA PHE A 315 8.58 -14.61 2.08
C PHE A 315 10.05 -14.18 2.09
N ALA A 316 10.73 -14.25 0.94
CA ALA A 316 12.08 -13.73 0.81
C ALA A 316 12.12 -12.20 1.01
N PHE A 317 11.15 -11.45 0.48
CA PHE A 317 10.99 -10.02 0.76
C PHE A 317 10.84 -9.78 2.28
N LEU A 318 9.95 -10.52 2.95
CA LEU A 318 9.71 -10.40 4.38
C LEU A 318 10.97 -10.70 5.20
N LEU A 319 11.67 -11.78 4.90
CA LEU A 319 12.88 -12.19 5.64
C LEU A 319 14.07 -11.27 5.37
N TRP A 320 14.17 -10.66 4.20
CA TRP A 320 15.34 -9.85 3.86
C TRP A 320 15.18 -8.37 4.22
N PHE A 321 13.96 -7.85 4.17
CA PHE A 321 13.68 -6.44 4.42
C PHE A 321 12.94 -6.19 5.74
N GLU A 322 11.85 -6.92 5.99
CA GLU A 322 10.96 -6.66 7.12
C GLU A 322 11.49 -7.24 8.44
N ASN A 323 12.11 -8.42 8.39
CA ASN A 323 12.72 -9.13 9.53
C ASN A 323 14.12 -9.67 9.18
N PRO A 324 15.11 -8.80 8.87
CA PRO A 324 16.46 -9.21 8.49
C PRO A 324 17.26 -9.91 9.60
#